data_AF-A0A372R4D0-F1
#
_entry.id   AF-A0A372R4D0-F1
#
_cell.length_a   1.000
_cell.length_b   1.000
_cell.length_c   1.000
_cell.angle_alpha   90.00
_cell.angle_beta   90.00
_cell.angle_gamma   90.00
#
_symmetry.space_group_name_H-M   'P 1'
#
loop_
_entity.id
_entity.type
_entity.pdbx_description
1 polymer ?
#
loop_
_entity_poly.entity_id
_entity_poly.type
_entity_poly.pdbx_seq_one_letter_code
_entity_poly.pdbx_strand_id
1 'polypeptide(L)'
;MVNPHTNIIQFYGVTKKEDEERYSLVLEYAEGGTLRDCLRNNTIEWNNQLRFAREIASAILWLYVDKKIVHGDLHPNNILIHRDTIKLADFGRSFEMGKGCDLTSRTSPFDGLGDYNITLKILSGVREEPIPNTNVKFIGLYQKCWEKEPDERSNISEVNETLSSIDSENNNVSTVPYSEGSGESKKTEFEHSCQIDYVGYVKSI
;
A
#
# COMPACT_ATOMS: atom_id res chain seq x y z
N MET A 1 -2.22 21.90 19.70
CA MET A 1 -2.06 20.51 19.21
C MET A 1 -2.90 20.39 17.95
N VAL A 2 -2.27 20.08 16.82
CA VAL A 2 -2.99 19.78 15.57
C VAL A 2 -3.55 18.38 15.76
N ASN A 3 -4.87 18.20 15.71
CA ASN A 3 -5.46 16.86 15.72
C ASN A 3 -4.94 16.12 14.48
N PRO A 4 -4.08 15.09 14.63
CA PRO A 4 -3.66 14.30 13.49
C PRO A 4 -4.85 13.51 12.96
N HIS A 5 -4.81 13.19 11.67
CA HIS A 5 -5.80 12.29 11.07
C HIS A 5 -5.84 10.96 11.83
N THR A 6 -7.03 10.44 12.10
CA THR A 6 -7.26 9.28 12.99
C THR A 6 -6.46 8.04 12.59
N ASN A 7 -6.23 7.87 11.28
CA ASN A 7 -5.49 6.76 10.69
C ASN A 7 -3.98 7.02 10.47
N ILE A 8 -3.40 8.01 11.13
CA ILE A 8 -1.94 8.22 11.20
C ILE A 8 -1.47 7.77 12.59
N ILE A 9 -0.36 7.04 12.67
CA ILE A 9 0.21 6.63 13.96
C ILE A 9 0.56 7.88 14.78
N GLN A 10 0.09 7.94 16.02
CA GLN A 10 0.36 9.09 16.86
C GLN A 10 1.82 9.08 17.33
N PHE A 11 2.51 10.20 17.14
CA PHE A 11 3.83 10.47 17.71
C PHE A 11 3.68 11.16 19.06
N TYR A 12 4.29 10.61 20.11
CA TYR A 12 4.27 11.19 21.45
C TYR A 12 5.55 11.95 21.79
N GLY A 13 6.69 11.58 21.20
CA GLY A 13 7.95 12.27 21.45
C GLY A 13 9.18 11.41 21.15
N VAL A 14 10.34 11.93 21.53
CA VAL A 14 11.61 11.21 21.49
C VAL A 14 12.09 10.94 22.91
N THR A 15 12.74 9.79 23.10
CA THR A 15 13.38 9.43 24.36
C THR A 15 14.81 8.96 24.10
N LYS A 16 15.64 9.04 25.13
CA LYS A 16 17.03 8.57 25.11
C LYS A 16 17.34 8.04 26.50
N LYS A 17 17.88 6.82 26.58
CA LYS A 17 18.44 6.32 27.85
C LYS A 17 19.83 6.91 28.06
N GLU A 18 20.20 7.16 29.31
CA GLU A 18 21.47 7.82 29.65
C GLU A 18 22.70 7.12 29.05
N ASP A 19 22.67 5.80 28.96
CA ASP A 19 23.77 4.97 28.43
C ASP A 19 23.64 4.62 26.93
N GLU A 20 22.61 5.10 26.22
CA GLU A 20 22.42 4.81 24.80
C GLU A 20 22.77 6.03 23.95
N GLU A 21 23.60 5.87 22.91
CA GLU A 21 23.90 6.96 21.97
C GLU A 21 22.71 7.33 21.07
N ARG A 22 21.80 6.37 20.84
CA ARG A 22 20.69 6.51 19.90
C ARG A 22 19.43 7.00 20.57
N TYR A 23 18.73 7.90 19.89
CA TYR A 23 17.37 8.31 20.26
C TYR A 23 16.37 7.23 19.83
N SER A 24 15.31 7.09 20.62
CA SER A 24 14.16 6.24 20.32
C SER A 24 12.91 7.09 20.12
N LEU A 25 12.05 6.70 19.18
CA LEU A 25 10.74 7.31 18.98
C LEU A 25 9.72 6.68 19.93
N VAL A 26 8.88 7.51 20.53
CA VAL A 26 7.73 7.07 21.34
C VAL A 26 6.47 7.27 20.50
N LEU A 27 5.83 6.16 20.13
CA LEU A 27 4.68 6.10 19.23
C LEU A 27 3.49 5.44 19.93
N GLU A 28 2.29 5.68 19.40
CA GLU A 28 1.09 4.90 19.71
C GLU A 28 1.34 3.41 19.47
N TYR A 29 0.86 2.59 20.40
CA TYR A 29 0.96 1.14 20.28
C TYR A 29 -0.25 0.60 19.51
N ALA A 30 0.01 -0.13 18.43
CA ALA A 30 -0.99 -0.80 17.61
C ALA A 30 -0.93 -2.31 17.86
N GLU A 31 -1.88 -2.83 18.63
CA GLU A 31 -1.89 -4.23 19.11
C GLU A 31 -2.11 -5.28 18.02
N GLY A 32 -2.69 -4.90 16.88
CA GLY A 32 -3.03 -5.82 15.79
C GLY A 32 -1.88 -6.18 14.86
N GLY A 33 -0.67 -5.67 15.12
CA GLY A 33 0.50 -5.90 14.26
C GLY A 33 0.37 -5.21 12.91
N THR A 34 1.05 -5.74 11.89
CA THR A 34 1.03 -5.16 10.54
C THR A 34 -0.12 -5.72 9.70
N LEU A 35 -0.57 -4.95 8.71
CA LEU A 35 -1.51 -5.42 7.70
C LEU A 35 -0.94 -6.59 6.91
N ARG A 36 0.39 -6.64 6.69
CA ARG A 36 1.02 -7.81 6.06
C ARG A 36 0.81 -9.10 6.86
N ASP A 37 0.99 -9.04 8.17
CA ASP A 37 0.77 -10.20 9.04
C ASP A 37 -0.70 -10.62 9.02
N CYS A 38 -1.61 -9.63 9.01
CA CYS A 38 -3.04 -9.86 8.85
C CYS A 38 -3.37 -10.59 7.54
N LEU A 39 -2.82 -10.12 6.41
CA LEU A 39 -3.04 -10.68 5.07
C LEU A 39 -2.45 -12.09 4.90
N ARG A 40 -1.36 -12.40 5.62
CA ARG A 40 -0.73 -13.73 5.57
C ARG A 40 -1.50 -14.79 6.35
N ASN A 41 -2.04 -14.39 7.49
CA ASN A 41 -2.61 -15.33 8.45
C ASN A 41 -4.13 -15.48 8.32
N ASN A 42 -4.81 -14.54 7.64
CA ASN A 42 -6.26 -14.51 7.58
C ASN A 42 -6.78 -14.11 6.20
N THR A 43 -7.97 -14.61 5.84
CA THR A 43 -8.78 -14.03 4.76
C THR A 43 -9.53 -12.83 5.31
N ILE A 44 -9.25 -11.64 4.79
CA ILE A 44 -9.96 -10.41 5.17
C ILE A 44 -11.27 -10.36 4.40
N GLU A 45 -12.40 -10.25 5.10
CA GLU A 45 -13.71 -10.07 4.47
C GLU A 45 -13.78 -8.77 3.65
N TRP A 46 -14.52 -8.79 2.55
CA TRP A 46 -14.65 -7.65 1.63
C TRP A 46 -14.97 -6.32 2.34
N ASN A 47 -15.89 -6.32 3.31
CA ASN A 47 -16.25 -5.11 4.05
C ASN A 47 -15.06 -4.49 4.79
N ASN A 48 -14.20 -5.33 5.36
CA ASN A 48 -12.98 -4.88 6.03
C ASN A 48 -11.92 -4.45 5.01
N GLN A 49 -11.79 -5.15 3.87
CA GLN A 49 -10.89 -4.74 2.79
C GLN A 49 -11.25 -3.33 2.26
N LEU A 50 -12.53 -3.10 1.97
CA LEU A 50 -13.02 -1.81 1.49
C LEU A 50 -12.86 -0.73 2.57
N ARG A 51 -13.13 -1.05 3.84
CA ARG A 51 -12.88 -0.13 4.97
C ARG A 51 -11.41 0.28 5.03
N PHE A 52 -10.49 -0.68 5.03
CA PHE A 52 -9.06 -0.41 5.09
C PHE A 52 -8.60 0.41 3.90
N ALA A 53 -9.05 0.09 2.68
CA ALA A 53 -8.73 0.88 1.50
C ALA A 53 -9.16 2.35 1.63
N ARG A 54 -10.36 2.60 2.15
CA ARG A 54 -10.87 3.96 2.42
C ARG A 54 -10.03 4.69 3.46
N GLU A 55 -9.70 4.03 4.57
CA GLU A 55 -8.91 4.63 5.64
C GLU A 55 -7.48 4.98 5.18
N ILE A 56 -6.85 4.08 4.40
CA ILE A 56 -5.54 4.32 3.78
C ILE A 56 -5.62 5.49 2.81
N ALA A 57 -6.61 5.51 1.91
CA ALA A 57 -6.79 6.60 0.95
C ALA A 57 -7.02 7.94 1.64
N SER A 58 -7.85 7.98 2.68
CA SER A 58 -8.11 9.18 3.50
C SER A 58 -6.84 9.68 4.19
N ALA A 59 -6.04 8.79 4.78
CA ALA A 59 -4.77 9.14 5.42
C ALA A 59 -3.77 9.74 4.43
N ILE A 60 -3.62 9.13 3.25
CA ILE A 60 -2.72 9.61 2.20
C ILE A 60 -3.22 10.93 1.61
N LEU A 61 -4.53 11.07 1.40
CA LEU A 61 -5.15 12.30 0.92
C LEU A 61 -4.83 13.46 1.86
N TRP A 62 -5.01 13.26 3.16
CA TRP A 62 -4.69 14.26 4.18
C TRP A 62 -3.20 14.63 4.20
N LEU A 63 -2.30 13.64 4.13
CA LEU A 63 -0.85 13.91 4.04
C LEU A 63 -0.53 14.77 2.81
N TYR A 64 -1.10 14.41 1.66
CA TYR A 64 -0.81 15.08 0.40
C TYR A 64 -1.42 16.48 0.32
N VAL A 65 -2.71 16.63 0.66
CA VAL A 65 -3.48 17.87 0.50
C VAL A 65 -3.15 18.86 1.61
N ASP A 66 -3.27 18.43 2.87
CA ASP A 66 -3.17 19.31 4.04
C ASP A 66 -1.73 19.51 4.52
N LYS A 67 -0.88 18.49 4.38
CA LYS A 67 0.50 18.54 4.89
C LYS A 67 1.56 18.75 3.82
N LYS A 68 1.21 18.56 2.54
CA LYS A 68 2.17 18.54 1.42
C LYS A 68 3.29 17.52 1.66
N ILE A 69 2.97 16.40 2.31
CA ILE A 69 3.91 15.31 2.60
C ILE A 69 3.63 14.14 1.68
N VAL A 70 4.69 13.60 1.08
CA VAL A 70 4.68 12.29 0.41
C VAL A 70 5.29 11.27 1.37
N HIS A 71 4.59 10.16 1.62
CA HIS A 71 5.06 9.12 2.53
C HIS A 71 6.35 8.44 2.04
N GLY A 72 6.40 8.08 0.75
CA GLY A 72 7.57 7.54 0.08
C GLY A 72 7.88 6.05 0.34
N ASP A 73 7.05 5.34 1.12
CA ASP A 73 7.29 3.93 1.49
C ASP A 73 6.01 3.20 1.91
N LEU A 74 4.96 3.35 1.10
CA LEU A 74 3.64 2.82 1.44
C LEU A 74 3.54 1.33 1.11
N HIS A 75 3.66 0.44 2.09
CA HIS A 75 3.46 -1.00 1.92
C HIS A 75 2.77 -1.63 3.14
N PRO A 76 2.26 -2.88 3.05
CA PRO A 76 1.51 -3.51 4.14
C PRO A 76 2.25 -3.65 5.48
N ASN A 77 3.59 -3.65 5.53
CA ASN A 77 4.32 -3.59 6.83
C ASN A 77 4.25 -2.22 7.53
N ASN A 78 4.02 -1.14 6.78
CA ASN A 78 3.94 0.24 7.29
C ASN A 78 2.49 0.65 7.59
N ILE A 79 1.56 -0.30 7.49
CA ILE A 79 0.16 -0.12 7.87
C ILE A 79 -0.07 -1.03 9.08
N LEU A 80 -0.34 -0.43 10.22
CA LEU A 80 -0.57 -1.13 11.48
C LEU A 80 -2.06 -1.28 11.74
N ILE A 81 -2.47 -2.36 12.42
CA ILE A 81 -3.86 -2.58 12.82
C ILE A 81 -4.02 -2.20 14.29
N HIS A 82 -5.00 -1.33 14.57
CA HIS A 82 -5.32 -0.86 15.92
C HIS A 82 -6.84 -0.72 16.07
N ARG A 83 -7.44 -1.44 17.02
CA ARG A 83 -8.89 -1.40 17.30
C ARG A 83 -9.76 -1.52 16.04
N ASP A 84 -9.48 -2.53 15.22
CA ASP A 84 -10.15 -2.80 13.92
C ASP A 84 -10.03 -1.69 12.85
N THR A 85 -9.17 -0.70 13.07
CA THR A 85 -8.83 0.36 12.10
C THR A 85 -7.36 0.30 11.73
N ILE A 86 -6.97 1.04 10.69
CA ILE A 86 -5.56 1.16 10.30
C ILE A 86 -4.88 2.38 10.90
N LYS A 87 -3.56 2.27 11.09
CA LYS A 87 -2.63 3.36 11.42
C LYS A 87 -1.46 3.32 10.42
N LEU A 88 -1.36 4.34 9.58
CA LEU A 88 -0.22 4.53 8.70
C LEU A 88 0.99 4.97 9.53
N ALA A 89 2.10 4.25 9.37
CA ALA A 89 3.31 4.38 10.16
C ALA A 89 4.56 4.42 9.27
N ASP A 90 5.71 4.65 9.90
CA ASP A 90 7.03 4.74 9.27
C ASP A 90 7.19 5.86 8.22
N PHE A 91 7.40 7.07 8.74
CA PHE A 91 7.69 8.25 7.94
C PHE A 91 9.18 8.44 7.64
N GLY A 92 10.02 7.41 7.83
CA GLY A 92 11.48 7.52 7.69
C GLY A 92 11.95 7.92 6.29
N ARG A 93 11.15 7.62 5.26
CA ARG A 93 11.42 7.97 3.85
C ARG A 93 10.58 9.13 3.32
N SER A 94 9.74 9.73 4.18
CA SER A 94 8.82 10.79 3.80
C SER A 94 9.53 12.10 3.49
N PHE A 95 8.91 12.92 2.65
CA PHE A 95 9.44 14.23 2.28
C PHE A 95 8.32 15.25 2.03
N GLU A 96 8.64 16.52 2.20
CA GLU A 96 7.75 17.64 1.92
C GLU A 96 7.86 18.06 0.46
N MET A 97 6.74 18.15 -0.22
CA MET A 97 6.67 18.50 -1.63
C MET A 97 7.03 19.97 -1.85
N GLY A 98 7.85 20.25 -2.87
CA GLY A 98 8.29 21.61 -3.19
C GLY A 98 9.48 22.13 -2.36
N LYS A 99 9.88 21.42 -1.31
CA LYS A 99 11.20 21.60 -0.69
C LYS A 99 12.17 20.71 -1.45
N GLY A 100 13.08 21.31 -2.20
CA GLY A 100 14.04 20.62 -3.07
C GLY A 100 14.70 19.45 -2.35
N CYS A 101 14.16 18.26 -2.58
CA CYS A 101 14.89 17.03 -2.35
C CYS A 101 15.66 16.82 -3.63
N ASP A 102 16.98 16.77 -3.51
CA ASP A 102 17.84 16.33 -4.59
C ASP A 102 17.49 14.86 -4.86
N LEU A 103 16.51 14.66 -5.75
CA LEU A 103 16.07 13.36 -6.27
C LEU A 103 17.25 12.59 -6.89
N THR A 104 18.39 13.24 -7.11
CA THR A 104 19.62 12.65 -7.63
C THR A 104 20.55 12.07 -6.55
N SER A 105 20.36 12.41 -5.27
CA SER A 105 21.18 11.85 -4.16
C SER A 105 20.65 10.51 -3.63
N ARG A 106 19.44 10.11 -4.06
CA ARG A 106 18.88 8.80 -3.76
C ARG A 106 19.21 7.87 -4.93
N THR A 107 20.11 6.94 -4.68
CA THR A 107 20.68 5.98 -5.62
C THR A 107 19.67 5.43 -6.63
N SER A 108 20.15 5.34 -7.88
CA SER A 108 19.42 4.77 -9.03
C SER A 108 19.14 3.26 -8.84
N PRO A 109 18.06 2.73 -9.46
CA PRO A 109 17.22 1.62 -8.96
C PRO A 109 17.77 0.18 -9.03
N PHE A 110 19.08 -0.04 -9.04
CA PHE A 110 19.65 -1.41 -9.05
C PHE A 110 20.53 -1.76 -7.85
N ASP A 111 20.61 -0.90 -6.83
CA ASP A 111 21.27 -1.30 -5.59
C ASP A 111 20.42 -2.35 -4.85
N GLY A 112 20.89 -3.60 -4.93
CA GLY A 112 20.33 -4.75 -4.22
C GLY A 112 19.51 -5.73 -5.05
N LEU A 113 19.47 -5.60 -6.40
CA LEU A 113 18.80 -6.49 -7.39
C LEU A 113 17.80 -7.50 -6.78
N GLY A 114 16.74 -6.95 -6.17
CA GLY A 114 15.52 -7.71 -5.90
C GLY A 114 15.01 -8.28 -7.22
N ASP A 115 14.51 -9.52 -7.17
CA ASP A 115 14.12 -10.39 -8.26
C ASP A 115 13.96 -9.69 -9.64
N TYR A 116 15.05 -9.62 -10.40
CA TYR A 116 15.13 -8.97 -11.72
C TYR A 116 14.02 -9.43 -12.67
N ASN A 117 13.51 -10.65 -12.47
CA ASN A 117 12.37 -11.17 -13.21
C ASN A 117 11.10 -10.33 -12.98
N ILE A 118 10.85 -9.84 -11.76
CA ILE A 118 9.71 -8.98 -11.44
C ILE A 118 9.87 -7.63 -12.13
N THR A 119 11.04 -7.00 -12.02
CA THR A 119 11.32 -5.72 -12.68
C THR A 119 11.12 -5.82 -14.20
N LEU A 120 11.66 -6.87 -14.83
CA LEU A 120 11.46 -7.11 -16.25
C LEU A 120 9.98 -7.31 -16.62
N LYS A 121 9.24 -8.11 -15.84
CA LYS A 121 7.80 -8.32 -16.05
C LYS A 121 7.04 -6.99 -16.00
N ILE A 122 7.27 -6.17 -14.98
CA ILE A 122 6.62 -4.86 -14.83
C ILE A 122 6.96 -3.93 -16.01
N LEU A 123 8.23 -3.87 -16.43
CA LEU A 123 8.69 -3.07 -17.57
C LEU A 123 8.08 -3.53 -18.89
N SER A 124 7.84 -4.84 -19.04
CA SER A 124 7.11 -5.40 -20.18
C SER A 124 5.59 -5.20 -20.12
N GLY A 125 5.08 -4.53 -19.07
CA GLY A 125 3.65 -4.26 -18.91
C GLY A 125 2.87 -5.42 -18.28
N VAL A 126 3.53 -6.49 -17.80
CA VAL A 126 2.87 -7.56 -17.07
C VAL A 126 2.35 -7.02 -15.75
N ARG A 127 1.17 -7.50 -15.37
CA ARG A 127 0.39 -7.08 -14.22
C ARG A 127 -0.23 -8.30 -13.56
N GLU A 128 -0.60 -8.18 -12.29
CA GLU A 128 -1.27 -9.24 -11.55
C GLU A 128 -2.67 -9.52 -12.11
N GLU A 129 -3.07 -10.79 -12.11
CA GLU A 129 -4.43 -11.16 -12.48
C GLU A 129 -5.38 -10.84 -11.32
N PRO A 130 -6.54 -10.22 -11.58
CA PRO A 130 -7.50 -9.93 -10.52
C PRO A 130 -7.92 -11.20 -9.78
N ILE A 131 -7.97 -11.10 -8.45
CA ILE A 131 -8.44 -12.21 -7.62
C ILE A 131 -9.91 -12.48 -7.98
N PRO A 132 -10.28 -13.74 -8.31
CA PRO A 132 -11.66 -14.09 -8.62
C PRO A 132 -12.60 -13.65 -7.50
N ASN A 133 -13.79 -13.26 -7.90
CA ASN A 133 -14.82 -12.74 -7.01
C ASN A 133 -14.52 -11.39 -6.31
N THR A 134 -13.53 -10.63 -6.77
CA THR A 134 -13.30 -9.25 -6.31
C THR A 134 -14.31 -8.29 -6.96
N ASN A 135 -14.70 -7.24 -6.23
CA ASN A 135 -15.60 -6.21 -6.71
C ASN A 135 -15.05 -5.51 -7.98
N VAL A 136 -15.81 -5.48 -9.07
CA VAL A 136 -15.34 -4.94 -10.36
C VAL A 136 -14.93 -3.47 -10.31
N LYS A 137 -15.58 -2.64 -9.48
CA LYS A 137 -15.19 -1.22 -9.35
C LYS A 137 -13.85 -1.10 -8.63
N PHE A 138 -13.61 -1.96 -7.64
CA PHE A 138 -12.34 -2.03 -6.94
C PHE A 138 -11.22 -2.52 -7.86
N ILE A 139 -11.50 -3.52 -8.70
CA ILE A 139 -10.56 -3.99 -9.73
C ILE A 139 -10.17 -2.85 -10.66
N GLY A 140 -11.17 -2.18 -11.25
CA GLY A 140 -10.91 -1.05 -12.15
C GLY A 140 -10.13 0.08 -11.48
N LEU A 141 -10.33 0.30 -10.18
CA LEU A 141 -9.62 1.32 -9.43
C LEU A 141 -8.13 1.00 -9.24
N TYR A 142 -7.78 -0.17 -8.69
CA TYR A 142 -6.36 -0.49 -8.48
C TYR A 142 -5.63 -0.65 -9.82
N GLN A 143 -6.34 -1.10 -10.86
CA GLN A 143 -5.80 -1.14 -12.22
C GLN A 143 -5.50 0.25 -12.79
N LYS A 144 -6.29 1.28 -12.46
CA LYS A 144 -5.91 2.66 -12.82
C LYS A 144 -4.72 3.16 -12.02
N CYS A 145 -4.55 2.72 -10.77
CA CYS A 145 -3.45 3.16 -9.92
C CYS A 145 -2.06 2.69 -10.38
N TRP A 146 -1.98 1.61 -11.17
CA TRP A 146 -0.71 1.05 -11.67
C TRP A 146 -0.49 1.21 -13.18
N GLU A 147 -1.24 2.13 -13.80
CA GLU A 147 -1.10 2.41 -15.24
C GLU A 147 0.35 2.69 -15.60
N LYS A 148 0.73 2.26 -16.81
CA LYS A 148 2.14 2.34 -17.23
C LYS A 148 2.63 3.79 -17.19
N GLU A 149 1.86 4.67 -17.81
CA GLU A 149 2.15 6.10 -17.88
C GLU A 149 1.74 6.78 -16.57
N PRO A 150 2.65 7.50 -15.88
CA PRO A 150 2.36 8.12 -14.59
C PRO A 150 1.20 9.12 -14.61
N ASP A 151 1.03 9.85 -15.72
CA ASP A 151 -0.01 10.86 -15.88
C ASP A 151 -1.41 10.25 -16.07
N GLU A 152 -1.47 8.97 -16.47
CA GLU A 152 -2.72 8.22 -16.62
C GLU A 152 -3.18 7.58 -15.30
N ARG A 153 -2.35 7.63 -14.26
CA ARG A 153 -2.71 7.08 -12.95
C ARG A 153 -3.66 8.00 -12.22
N SER A 154 -4.68 7.41 -11.60
CA SER A 154 -5.60 8.17 -10.76
C SER A 154 -4.87 8.88 -9.62
N ASN A 155 -5.18 10.16 -9.44
CA ASN A 155 -4.67 10.91 -8.31
C ASN A 155 -5.42 10.53 -7.02
N ILE A 156 -4.86 10.88 -5.86
CA ILE A 156 -5.40 10.45 -4.57
C ILE A 156 -6.83 10.95 -4.31
N SER A 157 -7.22 12.11 -4.85
CA SER A 157 -8.60 12.61 -4.73
C SER A 157 -9.58 11.72 -5.48
N GLU A 158 -9.26 11.36 -6.74
CA GLU A 158 -10.07 10.43 -7.55
C GLU A 158 -10.17 9.04 -6.92
N VAL A 159 -9.08 8.54 -6.33
CA VAL A 159 -9.07 7.26 -5.61
C VAL A 159 -10.05 7.31 -4.44
N ASN A 160 -9.99 8.36 -3.63
CA ASN A 160 -10.85 8.51 -2.47
C ASN A 160 -12.34 8.67 -2.85
N GLU A 161 -12.63 9.44 -3.90
CA GLU A 161 -13.98 9.57 -4.47
C GLU A 161 -14.53 8.24 -4.98
N THR A 162 -13.71 7.50 -5.73
CA THR A 162 -14.09 6.19 -6.27
C THR A 162 -14.38 5.21 -5.14
N LEU A 163 -13.50 5.08 -4.14
CA LEU A 163 -13.71 4.21 -2.98
C LEU A 163 -14.96 4.58 -2.17
N SER A 164 -15.28 5.87 -2.07
CA SER A 164 -16.48 6.35 -1.39
C SER A 164 -17.76 5.94 -2.15
N SER A 165 -17.70 5.81 -3.47
CA SER A 165 -18.82 5.40 -4.32
C SER A 165 -19.09 3.88 -4.39
N ILE A 166 -18.17 3.06 -3.86
CA ILE A 166 -18.32 1.60 -3.86
C ILE A 166 -19.26 1.21 -2.71
N ASP A 167 -20.36 0.56 -3.04
CA ASP A 167 -21.28 0.05 -2.02
C ASP A 167 -20.73 -1.25 -1.42
N SER A 168 -20.71 -1.35 -0.08
CA SER A 168 -20.34 -2.57 0.64
C SER A 168 -21.34 -3.70 0.44
N GLU A 169 -22.60 -3.38 0.14
CA GLU A 169 -23.67 -4.37 -0.02
C GLU A 169 -23.75 -4.94 -1.45
N ASN A 170 -23.12 -4.28 -2.42
CA ASN A 170 -23.28 -4.58 -3.84
C ASN A 170 -21.96 -5.09 -4.44
N ASN A 171 -21.72 -6.40 -4.27
CA ASN A 171 -20.42 -6.99 -4.58
C ASN A 171 -20.06 -7.04 -6.07
N ASN A 172 -20.98 -6.72 -7.00
CA ASN A 172 -20.77 -6.69 -8.47
C ASN A 172 -19.58 -7.56 -8.89
N VAL A 173 -19.71 -8.85 -8.60
CA VAL A 173 -18.62 -9.80 -8.57
C VAL A 173 -18.23 -10.10 -10.02
N SER A 174 -16.94 -10.06 -10.34
CA SER A 174 -16.48 -10.41 -11.69
C SER A 174 -16.82 -11.87 -12.01
N THR A 175 -17.61 -12.14 -13.07
CA THR A 175 -18.07 -13.48 -13.47
C THR A 175 -17.19 -14.12 -14.54
N VAL A 176 -15.85 -14.00 -14.48
CA VAL A 176 -14.99 -14.64 -15.49
C VAL A 176 -15.17 -16.17 -15.41
N PRO A 177 -15.62 -16.86 -16.48
CA PRO A 177 -15.82 -18.31 -16.45
C PRO A 177 -14.48 -19.05 -16.45
N TYR A 178 -14.38 -20.09 -15.62
CA TYR A 178 -13.31 -21.09 -15.65
C TYR A 178 -13.18 -21.70 -17.05
N SER A 179 -11.96 -21.75 -17.61
CA SER A 179 -11.58 -22.73 -18.63
C SER A 179 -10.84 -23.88 -17.95
N GLU A 180 -11.47 -25.06 -17.89
CA GLU A 180 -10.79 -26.30 -17.51
C GLU A 180 -9.71 -26.63 -18.56
N GLY A 181 -8.45 -26.43 -18.20
CA GLY A 181 -7.29 -26.95 -18.92
C GLY A 181 -6.86 -28.28 -18.31
N SER A 182 -6.95 -29.34 -19.10
CA SER A 182 -6.55 -30.74 -18.86
C SER A 182 -5.28 -30.92 -18.01
N GLY A 183 -5.34 -31.89 -17.09
CA GLY A 183 -4.29 -32.14 -16.11
C GLY A 183 -2.97 -32.67 -16.63
N GLU A 184 -1.93 -32.40 -15.85
CA GLU A 184 -0.87 -33.37 -15.56
C GLU A 184 -0.26 -33.02 -14.19
N SER A 185 -0.30 -33.98 -13.26
CA SER A 185 0.26 -33.84 -11.93
C SER A 185 1.79 -33.74 -11.98
N LYS A 186 2.34 -32.57 -11.70
CA LYS A 186 3.70 -32.43 -11.17
C LYS A 186 3.61 -31.71 -9.83
N LYS A 187 3.86 -32.46 -8.76
CA LYS A 187 4.22 -31.90 -7.45
C LYS A 187 5.54 -31.17 -7.64
N THR A 188 5.47 -29.86 -7.74
CA THR A 188 6.60 -28.97 -7.46
C THR A 188 6.16 -28.11 -6.29
N GLU A 189 6.91 -28.19 -5.20
CA GLU A 189 6.82 -27.27 -4.06
C GLU A 189 6.92 -25.84 -4.59
N PHE A 190 5.78 -25.17 -4.68
CA PHE A 190 5.74 -23.73 -4.90
C PHE A 190 5.81 -23.09 -3.52
N GLU A 191 7.02 -22.66 -3.14
CA GLU A 191 7.17 -21.60 -2.14
C GLU A 191 6.30 -20.43 -2.59
N HIS A 192 5.27 -20.13 -1.82
CA HIS A 192 4.41 -18.97 -1.99
C HIS A 192 5.26 -17.71 -1.83
N SER A 193 5.86 -17.26 -2.92
CA SER A 193 6.41 -15.91 -3.10
C SER A 193 5.25 -14.90 -3.15
N CYS A 194 4.60 -14.69 -2.01
CA CYS A 194 3.79 -13.50 -1.76
C CYS A 194 4.72 -12.38 -1.32
N GLN A 195 5.38 -11.77 -2.31
CA GLN A 195 6.04 -10.46 -2.21
C GLN A 195 5.59 -9.61 -3.40
N ILE A 196 4.36 -9.13 -3.34
CA ILE A 196 3.94 -7.99 -4.16
C ILE A 196 4.14 -6.74 -3.30
N ASP A 197 5.41 -6.41 -3.07
CA ASP A 197 5.86 -5.13 -2.54
C ASP A 197 6.53 -4.40 -3.69
N TYR A 198 5.75 -3.74 -4.54
CA TYR A 198 6.24 -2.62 -5.35
C TYR A 198 5.15 -1.57 -5.37
N VAL A 199 5.22 -0.71 -4.35
CA VAL A 199 4.61 0.62 -4.33
C VAL A 199 4.80 1.23 -5.70
N GLY A 200 3.68 1.43 -6.39
CA GLY A 200 3.63 2.06 -7.69
C GLY A 200 4.41 3.36 -7.64
N TYR A 201 5.56 3.34 -8.30
CA TYR A 201 6.43 4.44 -8.71
C TYR A 201 5.70 5.79 -8.59
N VAL A 202 5.68 6.41 -7.40
CA VAL A 202 5.01 7.70 -7.21
C VAL A 202 5.89 8.73 -7.90
N LYS A 203 5.47 9.03 -9.13
CA LYS A 203 5.84 10.14 -10.01
C LYS A 203 7.30 10.17 -10.45
N SER A 204 7.50 9.93 -11.75
CA SER A 204 8.35 10.82 -12.52
C SER A 204 7.97 12.26 -12.18
N ILE A 205 8.81 12.92 -11.38
CA ILE A 205 9.35 14.28 -11.51
C ILE A 205 10.17 14.52 -10.25
#